data_AF-A0A4S8JA63-F1
#
_entry.id   AF-A0A4S8JA63-F1
#
_cell.length_a   1.000
_cell.length_b   1.000
_cell.length_c   1.000
_cell.angle_alpha   90.00
_cell.angle_beta   90.00
_cell.angle_gamma   90.00
#
_symmetry.space_group_name_H-M   'P 1'
#
loop_
_entity.id
_entity.type
_entity.pdbx_description
1 polymer ?
#
loop_
_entity_poly.entity_id
_entity_poly.type
_entity_poly.pdbx_seq_one_letter_code
_entity_poly.pdbx_strand_id
1 'polypeptide(L)'
;MESDFGVPRELSELQKKRAEYHPELPPCLQGTTVRVEFGDSTTCADPSSEHVISRAFPHTFGQPLAHFLRATAKVPDAQIITEHPPMRFVNMSSSALINRSDLEKLFVVLKVVGVPVTFYGDLKNQFVETDVGFDTVCRVNSQLISNVCIDALSAEKYYYFIRLMGRKASHVALECALQSHPNMLILGEEVALSKLTIFDITKQICDAVQTRAEKEKYHGVILIPEGLIESIPELYALLQLLLHPESDDSAQLSQIETEKLFAQLVETEMNRRMKEGIYKGKKFNAICHFFGYQARGSLPSKFDCDYAYVLGHICYHILAAGLNGYMATITNLKHPVNKWRCGAAPLTKASSFLMDDLYRNPGPLQFEGPGADVKTYTLSVEDQDYMGRIKKLQEYLDKVKSIVKPGCSQDVLKAALSSMASVTEVLSVMSTPSFGGRYQPL
;
A
#
# COMPACT_ATOMS: atom_id res chain seq x y z
N MET A 1 14.03 14.36 28.73
CA MET A 1 14.99 13.73 27.82
C MET A 1 15.81 14.84 27.20
N GLU A 2 17.01 15.06 27.72
CA GLU A 2 18.03 15.84 26.99
C GLU A 2 18.33 15.06 25.71
N SER A 3 17.99 15.65 24.56
CA SER A 3 18.22 15.04 23.27
C SER A 3 19.56 15.53 22.76
N ASP A 4 20.49 14.60 22.50
CA ASP A 4 21.84 14.83 21.96
C ASP A 4 21.81 15.36 20.51
N PHE A 5 21.11 16.47 20.27
CA PHE A 5 21.13 17.14 18.99
C PHE A 5 22.51 17.77 18.77
N GLY A 6 23.30 17.18 17.85
CA GLY A 6 24.57 17.74 17.40
C GLY A 6 25.84 17.08 17.94
N VAL A 7 25.74 16.03 18.76
CA VAL A 7 26.92 15.24 19.15
C VAL A 7 27.33 14.34 17.96
N PRO A 8 28.59 14.36 17.50
CA PRO A 8 29.06 13.45 16.46
C PRO A 8 28.84 12.00 16.89
N ARG A 9 27.97 11.28 16.18
CA ARG A 9 27.77 9.85 16.41
C ARG A 9 28.77 9.07 15.56
N GLU A 10 29.46 8.13 16.18
CA GLU A 10 30.32 7.20 15.46
C GLU A 10 29.45 6.30 14.57
N LEU A 11 29.63 6.41 13.26
CA LEU A 11 28.89 5.63 12.28
C LEU A 11 29.53 4.24 12.15
N SER A 12 28.70 3.20 12.01
CA SER A 12 29.18 1.87 11.58
C SER A 12 29.80 1.92 10.18
N GLU A 13 30.65 0.95 9.85
CA GLU A 13 31.26 0.87 8.51
C GLU A 13 30.22 0.84 7.37
N LEU A 14 29.09 0.15 7.57
CA LEU A 14 27.99 0.16 6.62
C LEU A 14 27.36 1.55 6.47
N GLN A 15 27.16 2.27 7.58
CA GLN A 15 26.62 3.63 7.54
C GLN A 15 27.58 4.62 6.88
N LYS A 16 28.89 4.51 7.13
CA LYS A 16 29.92 5.31 6.46
C LYS A 16 29.85 5.10 4.94
N LYS A 17 29.89 3.84 4.50
CA LYS A 17 29.79 3.51 3.07
C LYS A 17 28.46 3.95 2.46
N ARG A 18 27.34 3.80 3.19
CA ARG A 18 26.02 4.24 2.71
C ARG A 18 25.91 5.76 2.60
N ALA A 19 26.62 6.52 3.43
CA ALA A 19 26.66 7.98 3.34
C ALA A 19 27.35 8.50 2.06
N GLU A 20 28.15 7.67 1.39
CA GLU A 20 28.77 7.97 0.09
C GLU A 20 27.80 7.79 -1.09
N TYR A 21 26.62 7.20 -0.87
CA TYR A 21 25.62 7.04 -1.91
C TYR A 21 25.10 8.40 -2.38
N HIS A 22 25.19 8.66 -3.68
CA HIS A 22 24.68 9.87 -4.31
C HIS A 22 23.33 9.55 -4.98
N PRO A 23 22.21 10.08 -4.48
CA PRO A 23 20.92 9.82 -5.09
C PRO A 23 20.84 10.32 -6.53
N GLU A 24 20.15 9.58 -7.38
CA GLU A 24 19.98 9.94 -8.78
C GLU A 24 18.93 11.07 -8.94
N LEU A 25 19.16 11.99 -9.87
CA LEU A 25 18.21 13.05 -10.21
C LEU A 25 17.62 12.87 -11.61
N PRO A 26 16.29 12.98 -11.78
CA PRO A 26 15.65 13.04 -13.08
C PRO A 26 16.21 14.22 -13.87
N PRO A 27 16.44 14.06 -15.18
CA PRO A 27 17.07 15.10 -15.97
C PRO A 27 16.34 16.44 -16.01
N CYS A 28 15.03 16.49 -15.73
CA CYS A 28 14.28 17.74 -15.61
C CYS A 28 14.68 18.61 -14.42
N LEU A 29 15.35 18.03 -13.41
CA LEU A 29 15.85 18.72 -12.22
C LEU A 29 17.37 18.84 -12.20
N GLN A 30 18.05 18.40 -13.26
CA GLN A 30 19.51 18.51 -13.36
C GLN A 30 19.90 19.94 -13.80
N GLY A 31 20.82 20.56 -13.06
CA GLY A 31 21.33 21.90 -13.34
C GLY A 31 20.62 23.00 -12.55
N THR A 32 20.89 24.26 -12.89
CA THR A 32 20.38 25.43 -12.16
C THR A 32 19.15 26.08 -12.79
N THR A 33 18.66 25.59 -13.93
CA THR A 33 17.53 26.21 -14.63
C THR A 33 16.46 25.16 -14.89
N VAL A 34 15.28 25.37 -14.29
CA VAL A 34 14.12 24.50 -14.44
C VAL A 34 12.97 25.34 -14.98
N ARG A 35 12.20 24.76 -15.90
CA ARG A 35 10.99 25.37 -16.45
C ARG A 35 9.76 24.77 -15.78
N VAL A 36 8.75 25.61 -15.52
CA VAL A 36 7.46 25.19 -14.97
C VAL A 36 6.37 25.41 -16.01
N GLU A 37 5.63 24.35 -16.30
CA GLU A 37 4.44 24.37 -17.14
C GLU A 37 3.19 24.14 -16.28
N PHE A 38 2.17 24.97 -16.47
CA PHE A 38 0.89 24.82 -15.77
C PHE A 38 -0.09 24.03 -16.64
N GLY A 39 -0.68 22.98 -16.06
CA GLY A 39 -1.72 22.16 -16.67
C GLY A 39 -3.12 22.58 -16.22
N ASP A 40 -4.06 21.64 -16.26
CA ASP A 40 -5.46 21.87 -15.92
C ASP A 40 -5.66 22.23 -14.44
N SER A 41 -6.67 23.07 -14.17
CA SER A 41 -7.17 23.34 -12.83
C SER A 41 -7.70 22.08 -12.16
N THR A 42 -7.38 21.90 -10.88
CA THR A 42 -7.82 20.75 -10.10
C THR A 42 -9.22 20.91 -9.53
N THR A 43 -9.90 19.78 -9.28
CA THR A 43 -11.20 19.72 -8.61
C THR A 43 -11.14 18.73 -7.44
N CYS A 44 -12.12 18.79 -6.54
CA CYS A 44 -12.24 17.81 -5.45
C CYS A 44 -12.54 16.39 -5.96
N ALA A 45 -12.20 15.38 -5.15
CA ALA A 45 -12.49 13.98 -5.45
C ALA A 45 -13.99 13.68 -5.51
N ASP A 46 -14.74 14.26 -4.57
CA ASP A 46 -16.19 14.14 -4.46
C ASP A 46 -16.84 15.49 -4.81
N PRO A 47 -17.59 15.59 -5.93
CA PRO A 47 -18.29 16.81 -6.33
C PRO A 47 -19.32 17.30 -5.29
N SER A 48 -19.88 16.42 -4.47
CA SER A 48 -20.86 16.81 -3.46
C SER A 48 -20.24 17.62 -2.31
N SER A 49 -18.93 17.44 -2.10
CA SER A 49 -18.13 18.14 -1.09
C SER A 49 -17.51 19.45 -1.63
N GLU A 50 -17.69 19.77 -2.91
CA GLU A 50 -17.04 20.90 -3.58
C GLU A 50 -17.31 22.25 -2.92
N HIS A 51 -18.57 22.52 -2.60
CA HIS A 51 -18.98 23.77 -1.96
C HIS A 51 -18.38 23.93 -0.55
N VAL A 52 -18.18 22.82 0.17
CA VAL A 52 -17.59 22.85 1.52
C VAL A 52 -16.09 23.07 1.44
N ILE A 53 -15.41 22.38 0.53
CA ILE A 53 -13.96 22.45 0.35
C ILE A 53 -13.55 23.81 -0.22
N SER A 54 -14.24 24.31 -1.26
CA SER A 54 -13.93 25.63 -1.86
C SER A 54 -14.12 26.78 -0.86
N ARG A 55 -15.12 26.68 0.04
CA ARG A 55 -15.32 27.65 1.12
C ARG A 55 -14.25 27.54 2.21
N ALA A 56 -13.75 26.33 2.47
CA ALA A 56 -12.70 26.10 3.47
C ALA A 56 -11.31 26.52 2.95
N PHE A 57 -11.06 26.38 1.65
CA PHE A 57 -9.77 26.65 0.99
C PHE A 57 -9.89 27.69 -0.15
N PRO A 58 -10.37 28.91 0.13
CA PRO A 58 -10.71 29.88 -0.92
C PRO A 58 -9.52 30.37 -1.74
N HIS A 59 -8.29 30.24 -1.22
CA HIS A 59 -7.07 30.72 -1.88
C HIS A 59 -6.29 29.61 -2.60
N THR A 60 -6.56 28.35 -2.31
CA THR A 60 -5.82 27.19 -2.85
C THR A 60 -6.69 26.24 -3.68
N PHE A 61 -8.02 26.31 -3.54
CA PHE A 61 -8.93 25.52 -4.36
C PHE A 61 -8.86 25.91 -5.85
N GLY A 62 -8.90 24.92 -6.75
CA GLY A 62 -8.88 25.15 -8.20
C GLY A 62 -7.51 25.43 -8.80
N GLN A 63 -6.44 25.40 -7.98
CA GLN A 63 -5.07 25.61 -8.47
C GLN A 63 -4.70 24.59 -9.57
N PRO A 64 -3.95 25.03 -10.61
CA PRO A 64 -3.54 24.16 -11.70
C PRO A 64 -2.48 23.17 -11.27
N LEU A 65 -2.35 22.05 -12.00
CA LEU A 65 -1.20 21.17 -11.87
C LEU A 65 0.06 21.88 -12.38
N ALA A 66 1.21 21.63 -11.76
CA ALA A 66 2.50 22.13 -12.24
C ALA A 66 3.40 20.97 -12.69
N HIS A 67 4.07 21.13 -13.83
CA HIS A 67 5.02 20.17 -14.38
C HIS A 67 6.41 20.79 -14.53
N PHE A 68 7.43 20.08 -14.07
CA PHE A 68 8.82 20.54 -14.16
C PHE A 68 9.53 19.93 -15.36
N LEU A 69 10.09 20.81 -16.19
CA LEU A 69 10.74 20.47 -17.46
C LEU A 69 12.18 20.94 -17.49
N ARG A 70 12.99 20.27 -18.33
CA ARG A 70 14.37 20.69 -18.62
C ARG A 70 14.40 22.12 -19.17
N ALA A 71 15.50 22.84 -18.90
CA ALA A 71 15.76 24.15 -19.49
C ALA A 71 15.68 24.19 -21.03
N THR A 72 16.00 23.08 -21.70
CA THR A 72 15.99 22.94 -23.17
C THR A 72 14.61 22.67 -23.76
N ALA A 73 13.59 22.41 -22.94
CA ALA A 73 12.24 22.14 -23.42
C ALA A 73 11.62 23.42 -24.02
N LYS A 74 11.22 23.36 -25.30
CA LYS A 74 10.58 24.47 -26.01
C LYS A 74 9.06 24.43 -25.80
N VAL A 75 8.63 24.87 -24.62
CA VAL A 75 7.20 25.02 -24.29
C VAL A 75 6.84 26.52 -24.33
N PRO A 76 5.85 26.94 -25.16
CA PRO A 76 5.31 28.30 -25.11
C PRO A 76 4.72 28.53 -23.71
N ASP A 77 5.00 29.66 -23.09
CA ASP A 77 4.41 30.08 -21.80
C ASP A 77 4.93 29.38 -20.52
N ALA A 78 5.97 28.55 -20.61
CA ALA A 78 6.60 27.98 -19.42
C ALA A 78 7.39 29.05 -18.62
N GLN A 79 7.12 29.17 -17.33
CA GLN A 79 7.88 30.04 -16.42
C GLN A 79 9.30 29.49 -16.26
N ILE A 80 10.31 30.36 -16.39
CA ILE A 80 11.72 29.98 -16.19
C ILE A 80 12.14 30.37 -14.76
N ILE A 81 12.56 29.40 -13.97
CA ILE A 81 13.14 29.65 -12.65
C ILE A 81 14.62 29.99 -12.83
N THR A 82 14.97 31.27 -12.67
CA THR A 82 16.36 31.77 -12.75
C THR A 82 16.92 32.23 -11.40
N GLU A 83 16.05 32.52 -10.43
CA GLU A 83 16.45 32.99 -9.10
C GLU A 83 16.21 31.92 -8.04
N HIS A 84 17.22 31.79 -7.17
CA HIS A 84 17.38 30.70 -6.21
C HIS A 84 17.58 31.26 -4.81
N PRO A 85 16.54 31.81 -4.17
CA PRO A 85 16.69 32.45 -2.87
C PRO A 85 17.06 31.42 -1.79
N PRO A 86 17.87 31.80 -0.78
CA PRO A 86 18.09 30.98 0.39
C PRO A 86 16.78 30.80 1.16
N MET A 87 16.37 29.55 1.39
CA MET A 87 15.09 29.21 2.04
C MET A 87 15.33 28.49 3.36
N ARG A 88 14.53 28.85 4.37
CA ARG A 88 14.48 28.12 5.65
C ARG A 88 13.33 27.12 5.59
N PHE A 89 13.66 25.85 5.76
CA PHE A 89 12.69 24.76 5.75
C PHE A 89 12.33 24.37 7.19
N VAL A 90 11.03 24.20 7.44
CA VAL A 90 10.51 23.58 8.66
C VAL A 90 9.77 22.32 8.23
N ASN A 91 10.28 21.16 8.63
CA ASN A 91 9.58 19.89 8.41
C ASN A 91 8.47 19.77 9.46
N MET A 92 7.21 19.71 9.04
CA MET A 92 6.07 19.45 9.90
C MET A 92 5.51 18.07 9.56
N SER A 93 5.50 17.15 10.53
CA SER A 93 4.80 15.88 10.40
C SER A 93 3.30 16.11 10.28
N SER A 94 2.56 15.20 9.63
CA SER A 94 1.10 15.28 9.47
C SER A 94 0.35 15.44 10.80
N SER A 95 0.92 14.94 11.89
CA SER A 95 0.45 15.13 13.27
C SER A 95 0.59 16.55 13.83
N ALA A 96 1.26 17.48 13.13
CA ALA A 96 1.31 18.90 13.49
C ALA A 96 0.24 19.73 12.76
N LEU A 97 -0.43 19.16 11.75
CA LEU A 97 -1.47 19.83 10.96
C LEU A 97 -2.88 19.55 11.53
N ILE A 98 -2.99 19.54 12.86
CA ILE A 98 -4.17 19.07 13.61
C ILE A 98 -5.43 19.92 13.40
N ASN A 99 -5.39 21.05 12.68
CA ASN A 99 -6.61 21.79 12.35
C ASN A 99 -6.63 22.32 10.91
N ARG A 100 -7.67 21.91 10.17
CA ARG A 100 -8.01 22.41 8.82
C ARG A 100 -8.10 23.94 8.77
N SER A 101 -8.53 24.57 9.87
CA SER A 101 -8.62 26.03 10.02
C SER A 101 -7.29 26.75 10.18
N ASP A 102 -6.24 26.05 10.60
CA ASP A 102 -4.93 26.66 10.84
C ASP A 102 -4.02 26.55 9.61
N LEU A 103 -4.23 25.54 8.76
CA LEU A 103 -3.50 25.35 7.50
C LEU A 103 -3.66 26.52 6.52
N GLU A 104 -4.89 27.02 6.34
CA GLU A 104 -5.15 28.18 5.48
C GLU A 104 -4.60 29.48 6.09
N LYS A 105 -4.69 29.66 7.41
CA LYS A 105 -4.03 30.80 8.09
C LYS A 105 -2.51 30.74 7.90
N LEU A 106 -1.93 29.55 7.91
CA LEU A 106 -0.51 29.30 7.62
C LEU A 106 -0.18 29.67 6.16
N PHE A 107 -1.03 29.30 5.19
CA PHE A 107 -0.82 29.65 3.77
C PHE A 107 -0.85 31.16 3.50
N VAL A 108 -1.54 31.95 4.32
CA VAL A 108 -1.57 33.42 4.18
C VAL A 108 -0.23 34.06 4.56
N VAL A 109 0.53 33.45 5.47
CA VAL A 109 1.74 34.05 6.07
C VAL A 109 3.03 33.35 5.62
N LEU A 110 2.95 32.06 5.28
CA LEU A 110 4.08 31.22 4.93
C LEU A 110 3.78 30.42 3.66
N LYS A 111 4.83 30.18 2.85
CA LYS A 111 4.77 29.18 1.79
C LYS A 111 4.92 27.79 2.40
N VAL A 112 3.99 26.91 2.09
CA VAL A 112 3.93 25.54 2.58
C VAL A 112 3.87 24.60 1.39
N VAL A 113 4.73 23.58 1.42
CA VAL A 113 4.80 22.52 0.43
C VAL A 113 4.73 21.17 1.14
N GLY A 114 3.87 20.29 0.65
CA GLY A 114 3.72 18.93 1.18
C GLY A 114 4.64 17.94 0.48
N VAL A 115 5.08 16.92 1.24
CA VAL A 115 5.79 15.75 0.71
C VAL A 115 5.02 14.50 1.13
N PRO A 116 4.73 13.55 0.23
CA PRO A 116 4.02 12.33 0.57
C PRO A 116 4.93 11.36 1.35
N VAL A 117 4.94 11.50 2.68
CA VAL A 117 5.73 10.66 3.60
C VAL A 117 4.81 9.87 4.50
N THR A 118 4.77 8.57 4.28
CA THR A 118 4.10 7.58 5.14
C THR A 118 4.67 6.21 4.77
N PHE A 119 4.91 5.39 5.77
CA PHE A 119 5.33 4.01 5.53
C PHE A 119 4.15 3.04 5.40
N TYR A 120 2.91 3.54 5.48
CA TYR A 120 1.69 2.74 5.28
C TYR A 120 1.27 2.64 3.82
N GLY A 121 1.77 3.53 2.94
CA GLY A 121 1.38 3.54 1.52
C GLY A 121 -0.05 4.00 1.28
N ASP A 122 -0.63 4.77 2.21
CA ASP A 122 -2.03 5.17 2.26
C ASP A 122 -2.30 6.58 1.71
N LEU A 123 -1.27 7.32 1.29
CA LEU A 123 -1.39 8.68 0.72
C LEU A 123 -1.24 8.65 -0.82
N LYS A 124 -1.83 7.63 -1.46
CA LYS A 124 -1.78 7.42 -2.91
C LYS A 124 -2.91 8.10 -3.67
N ASN A 125 -2.62 8.68 -4.83
CA ASN A 125 -3.62 9.32 -5.70
C ASN A 125 -3.21 9.26 -7.18
N GLN A 126 -4.05 9.80 -8.08
CA GLN A 126 -3.74 9.85 -9.52
C GLN A 126 -2.43 10.59 -9.89
N PHE A 127 -1.86 11.35 -8.94
CA PHE A 127 -0.60 12.10 -9.01
C PHE A 127 0.49 11.58 -8.07
N VAL A 128 0.12 10.82 -7.02
CA VAL A 128 1.04 10.24 -6.03
C VAL A 128 0.96 8.71 -6.14
N GLU A 129 1.92 8.13 -6.87
CA GLU A 129 1.96 6.68 -7.11
C GLU A 129 2.33 5.89 -5.84
N THR A 130 3.14 6.46 -4.94
CA THR A 130 3.55 5.84 -3.67
C THR A 130 4.10 6.86 -2.67
N ASP A 131 4.32 6.41 -1.44
CA ASP A 131 4.82 7.21 -0.34
C ASP A 131 6.28 6.88 0.03
N VAL A 132 7.01 7.89 0.52
CA VAL A 132 8.39 7.73 0.99
C VAL A 132 8.41 6.83 2.23
N GLY A 133 9.21 5.77 2.16
CA GLY A 133 9.42 4.81 3.25
C GLY A 133 8.60 3.54 3.11
N PHE A 134 7.57 3.52 2.27
CA PHE A 134 6.75 2.33 2.02
C PHE A 134 7.58 1.17 1.43
N ASP A 135 8.45 1.46 0.46
CA ASP A 135 9.30 0.43 -0.18
C ASP A 135 10.29 -0.18 0.82
N THR A 136 10.98 0.66 1.59
CA THR A 136 11.92 0.21 2.62
C THR A 136 11.23 -0.67 3.65
N VAL A 137 10.11 -0.21 4.20
CA VAL A 137 9.38 -0.93 5.26
C VAL A 137 8.87 -2.28 4.75
N CYS A 138 8.28 -2.32 3.55
CA CYS A 138 7.79 -3.56 2.98
C CYS A 138 8.91 -4.56 2.74
N ARG A 139 10.08 -4.14 2.26
CA ARG A 139 11.22 -5.06 2.07
C ARG A 139 11.77 -5.63 3.36
N VAL A 140 11.95 -4.79 4.37
CA VAL A 140 12.47 -5.24 5.67
C VAL A 140 11.50 -6.21 6.32
N ASN A 141 10.20 -5.88 6.33
CA ASN A 141 9.17 -6.78 6.84
C ASN A 141 9.10 -8.09 6.04
N SER A 142 9.15 -8.02 4.71
CA SER A 142 9.14 -9.20 3.84
C SER A 142 10.34 -10.12 4.07
N GLN A 143 11.52 -9.56 4.32
CA GLN A 143 12.71 -10.32 4.69
C GLN A 143 12.48 -11.06 6.02
N LEU A 144 11.96 -10.37 7.05
CA LEU A 144 11.67 -10.98 8.35
C LEU A 144 10.62 -12.09 8.24
N ILE A 145 9.53 -11.85 7.49
CA ILE A 145 8.49 -12.84 7.24
C ILE A 145 9.07 -14.04 6.49
N SER A 146 9.90 -13.81 5.48
CA SER A 146 10.53 -14.90 4.72
C SER A 146 11.42 -15.76 5.60
N ASN A 147 12.17 -15.17 6.53
CA ASN A 147 12.95 -15.94 7.52
C ASN A 147 12.04 -16.81 8.39
N VAL A 148 10.89 -16.28 8.83
CA VAL A 148 9.89 -17.03 9.59
C VAL A 148 9.26 -18.14 8.73
N CYS A 149 9.00 -17.92 7.44
CA CYS A 149 8.51 -18.95 6.53
C CYS A 149 9.49 -20.13 6.41
N ILE A 150 10.81 -19.86 6.35
CA ILE A 150 11.84 -20.89 6.31
C ILE A 150 11.96 -21.61 7.66
N ASP A 151 11.85 -20.89 8.78
CA ASP A 151 11.82 -21.50 10.11
C ASP A 151 10.59 -22.42 10.27
N ALA A 152 9.42 -21.99 9.83
CA ALA A 152 8.19 -22.79 9.84
C ALA A 152 8.33 -24.08 9.03
N LEU A 153 8.97 -23.99 7.86
CA LEU A 153 9.27 -25.14 7.00
C LEU A 153 10.25 -26.10 7.67
N SER A 154 11.22 -25.59 8.42
CA SER A 154 12.27 -26.39 9.08
C SER A 154 11.77 -27.05 10.37
N ALA A 155 10.93 -26.37 11.14
CA ALA A 155 10.43 -26.86 12.42
C ALA A 155 9.23 -27.81 12.27
N GLU A 156 8.41 -27.64 11.21
CA GLU A 156 7.23 -28.44 10.87
C GLU A 156 6.17 -28.63 11.96
N LYS A 157 6.09 -27.70 12.93
CA LYS A 157 5.22 -27.84 14.11
C LYS A 157 4.48 -26.58 14.58
N TYR A 158 4.74 -25.43 13.95
CA TYR A 158 4.24 -24.13 14.42
C TYR A 158 3.45 -23.41 13.32
N TYR A 159 2.35 -22.79 13.75
CA TYR A 159 1.66 -21.76 12.96
C TYR A 159 2.06 -20.38 13.48
N TYR A 160 2.67 -19.57 12.62
CA TYR A 160 3.12 -18.23 12.96
C TYR A 160 2.05 -17.21 12.60
N PHE A 161 1.63 -16.42 13.58
CA PHE A 161 0.70 -15.30 13.41
C PHE A 161 1.54 -14.02 13.45
N ILE A 162 1.68 -13.36 12.30
CA ILE A 162 2.51 -12.16 12.17
C ILE A 162 1.59 -10.97 11.97
N ARG A 163 1.51 -10.10 12.99
CA ARG A 163 0.86 -8.80 12.85
C ARG A 163 1.78 -7.82 12.16
N LEU A 164 1.26 -7.06 11.20
CA LEU A 164 1.99 -6.04 10.45
C LEU A 164 1.42 -4.65 10.72
N MET A 165 2.30 -3.71 11.04
CA MET A 165 1.94 -2.31 11.25
C MET A 165 1.42 -1.70 9.96
N GLY A 166 0.23 -1.09 10.01
CA GLY A 166 -0.51 -0.72 8.79
C GLY A 166 -1.57 0.37 8.94
N ARG A 167 -1.79 0.89 10.17
CA ARG A 167 -3.00 1.69 10.48
C ARG A 167 -4.25 1.00 9.93
N LYS A 168 -5.06 1.67 9.12
CA LYS A 168 -6.38 1.21 8.65
C LYS A 168 -6.33 0.36 7.38
N ALA A 169 -5.34 0.56 6.53
CA ALA A 169 -5.26 -0.11 5.22
C ALA A 169 -4.33 -1.32 5.27
N SER A 170 -4.59 -2.33 4.44
CA SER A 170 -3.77 -3.55 4.38
C SER A 170 -2.57 -3.44 3.44
N HIS A 171 -2.23 -2.27 2.90
CA HIS A 171 -1.16 -2.08 1.89
C HIS A 171 0.17 -2.74 2.25
N VAL A 172 0.65 -2.54 3.49
CA VAL A 172 1.91 -3.14 3.95
C VAL A 172 1.80 -4.66 4.00
N ALA A 173 0.69 -5.18 4.54
CA ALA A 173 0.47 -6.62 4.65
C ALA A 173 0.32 -7.28 3.27
N LEU A 174 -0.33 -6.59 2.35
CA LEU A 174 -0.52 -6.96 0.95
C LEU A 174 0.82 -7.09 0.23
N GLU A 175 1.63 -6.04 0.27
CA GLU A 175 2.95 -6.02 -0.37
C GLU A 175 3.88 -7.08 0.26
N CYS A 176 3.84 -7.21 1.59
CA CYS A 176 4.62 -8.25 2.26
C CYS A 176 4.20 -9.66 1.84
N ALA A 177 2.91 -9.90 1.64
CA ALA A 177 2.42 -11.16 1.13
C ALA A 177 2.86 -11.42 -0.32
N LEU A 178 2.82 -10.40 -1.19
CA LEU A 178 3.31 -10.49 -2.57
C LEU A 178 4.82 -10.72 -2.68
N GLN A 179 5.61 -10.39 -1.66
CA GLN A 179 7.05 -10.58 -1.66
C GLN A 179 7.49 -11.90 -1.02
N SER A 180 6.90 -12.22 0.14
CA SER A 180 7.31 -13.33 1.00
C SER A 180 6.43 -14.57 0.88
N HIS A 181 5.20 -14.35 0.41
CA HIS A 181 4.14 -15.33 0.24
C HIS A 181 3.95 -16.18 1.51
N PRO A 182 3.10 -15.72 2.43
CA PRO A 182 2.64 -16.53 3.56
C PRO A 182 1.62 -17.58 3.09
N ASN A 183 1.21 -18.47 3.99
CA ASN A 183 0.14 -19.42 3.67
C ASN A 183 -1.25 -18.78 3.67
N MET A 184 -1.41 -17.66 4.38
CA MET A 184 -2.66 -16.91 4.44
C MET A 184 -2.36 -15.44 4.76
N LEU A 185 -3.11 -14.53 4.15
CA LEU A 185 -3.19 -13.12 4.50
C LEU A 185 -4.66 -12.81 4.76
N ILE A 186 -4.96 -12.13 5.87
CA ILE A 186 -6.30 -11.59 6.11
C ILE A 186 -6.33 -10.15 5.59
N LEU A 187 -7.23 -9.85 4.66
CA LEU A 187 -7.42 -8.49 4.15
C LEU A 187 -8.54 -7.80 4.93
N GLY A 188 -8.22 -6.67 5.59
CA GLY A 188 -9.22 -5.88 6.30
C GLY A 188 -10.34 -5.39 5.37
N GLU A 189 -9.98 -5.01 4.14
CA GLU A 189 -10.90 -4.53 3.12
C GLU A 189 -11.91 -5.62 2.71
N GLU A 190 -11.47 -6.88 2.57
CA GLU A 190 -12.34 -8.01 2.27
C GLU A 190 -13.27 -8.35 3.44
N VAL A 191 -12.73 -8.32 4.66
CA VAL A 191 -13.47 -8.55 5.90
C VAL A 191 -14.58 -7.52 6.07
N ALA A 192 -14.29 -6.25 5.83
CA ALA A 192 -15.27 -5.17 5.90
C ALA A 192 -16.35 -5.30 4.80
N LEU A 193 -15.94 -5.61 3.56
CA LEU A 193 -16.85 -5.76 2.43
C LEU A 193 -17.83 -6.93 2.62
N SER A 194 -17.31 -8.08 3.06
CA SER A 194 -18.08 -9.31 3.29
C SER A 194 -18.75 -9.38 4.65
N LYS A 195 -18.52 -8.37 5.52
CA LYS A 195 -19.02 -8.28 6.90
C LYS A 195 -18.71 -9.54 7.71
N LEU A 196 -17.49 -10.04 7.58
CA LEU A 196 -17.06 -11.24 8.29
C LEU A 196 -16.97 -10.96 9.79
N THR A 197 -17.48 -11.89 10.60
CA THR A 197 -17.35 -11.82 12.05
C THR A 197 -15.98 -12.33 12.49
N ILE A 198 -15.58 -12.05 13.73
CA ILE A 198 -14.34 -12.61 14.31
C ILE A 198 -14.34 -14.16 14.28
N PHE A 199 -15.51 -14.78 14.42
CA PHE A 199 -15.65 -16.24 14.39
C PHE A 199 -15.57 -16.78 12.97
N ASP A 200 -16.06 -16.05 11.96
CA ASP A 200 -15.91 -16.45 10.56
C ASP A 200 -14.43 -16.48 10.16
N ILE A 201 -13.67 -15.45 10.52
CA ILE A 201 -12.22 -15.38 10.26
C ILE A 201 -11.50 -16.53 11.00
N THR A 202 -11.83 -16.76 12.27
CA THR A 202 -11.28 -17.87 13.06
C THR A 202 -11.56 -19.22 12.38
N LYS A 203 -12.79 -19.41 11.90
CA LYS A 203 -13.19 -20.62 11.19
C LYS A 203 -12.43 -20.79 9.89
N GLN A 204 -12.28 -19.74 9.08
CA GLN A 204 -11.49 -19.76 7.85
C GLN A 204 -10.04 -20.20 8.11
N ILE A 205 -9.41 -19.66 9.17
CA ILE A 205 -8.06 -20.07 9.57
C ILE A 205 -8.04 -21.55 9.98
N CYS A 206 -9.01 -22.00 10.79
CA CYS A 206 -9.09 -23.41 11.21
C CYS A 206 -9.32 -24.37 10.04
N ASP A 207 -10.15 -23.98 9.07
CA ASP A 207 -10.42 -24.76 7.86
C ASP A 207 -9.16 -24.86 6.98
N ALA A 208 -8.38 -23.78 6.87
CA ALA A 208 -7.07 -23.79 6.21
C ALA A 208 -6.06 -24.70 6.93
N VAL A 209 -5.98 -24.62 8.27
CA VAL A 209 -5.12 -25.51 9.09
C VAL A 209 -5.50 -26.97 8.88
N GLN A 210 -6.79 -27.29 8.87
CA GLN A 210 -7.30 -28.64 8.65
C GLN A 210 -6.96 -29.16 7.25
N THR A 211 -7.21 -28.35 6.21
CA THR A 211 -6.88 -28.68 4.81
C THR A 211 -5.37 -28.91 4.62
N ARG A 212 -4.53 -28.18 5.35
CA ARG A 212 -3.07 -28.39 5.34
C ARG A 212 -2.67 -29.67 6.06
N ALA A 213 -3.31 -29.99 7.19
CA ALA A 213 -3.05 -31.23 7.93
C ALA A 213 -3.42 -32.48 7.11
N GLU A 214 -4.45 -32.43 6.26
CA GLU A 214 -4.78 -33.49 5.30
C GLU A 214 -3.66 -33.75 4.27
N LYS A 215 -2.81 -32.75 4.04
CA LYS A 215 -1.60 -32.84 3.20
C LYS A 215 -0.33 -33.07 4.03
N GLU A 216 -0.48 -33.53 5.28
CA GLU A 216 0.58 -33.76 6.26
C GLU A 216 1.42 -32.52 6.60
N LYS A 217 0.88 -31.31 6.39
CA LYS A 217 1.52 -30.04 6.72
C LYS A 217 0.95 -29.46 8.02
N TYR A 218 1.76 -29.48 9.08
CA TYR A 218 1.37 -29.04 10.43
C TYR A 218 2.00 -27.70 10.84
N HIS A 219 2.47 -26.93 9.86
CA HIS A 219 3.05 -25.61 10.05
C HIS A 219 2.42 -24.61 9.08
N GLY A 220 2.56 -23.31 9.35
CA GLY A 220 2.20 -22.28 8.39
C GLY A 220 2.46 -20.87 8.90
N VAL A 221 2.36 -19.89 8.00
CA VAL A 221 2.50 -18.46 8.33
C VAL A 221 1.25 -17.72 7.90
N ILE A 222 0.70 -16.91 8.80
CA ILE A 222 -0.53 -16.12 8.63
C ILE A 222 -0.18 -14.66 8.89
N LEU A 223 -0.48 -13.78 7.93
CA LEU A 223 -0.30 -12.34 8.07
C LEU A 223 -1.61 -11.66 8.48
N ILE A 224 -1.51 -10.75 9.46
CA ILE A 224 -2.64 -10.00 10.01
C ILE A 224 -2.32 -8.51 9.97
N PRO A 225 -3.07 -7.68 9.24
CA PRO A 225 -2.96 -6.23 9.32
C PRO A 225 -3.35 -5.75 10.72
N GLU A 226 -2.60 -4.79 11.27
CA GLU A 226 -2.91 -4.15 12.55
C GLU A 226 -4.34 -3.60 12.62
N GLY A 227 -4.79 -2.92 11.56
CA GLY A 227 -6.14 -2.35 11.44
C GLY A 227 -7.27 -3.33 11.20
N LEU A 228 -7.00 -4.65 11.15
CA LEU A 228 -8.04 -5.67 10.93
C LEU A 228 -9.18 -5.53 11.96
N ILE A 229 -8.85 -5.14 13.18
CA ILE A 229 -9.83 -4.96 14.27
C ILE A 229 -10.91 -3.92 13.94
N GLU A 230 -10.58 -2.88 13.18
CA GLU A 230 -11.54 -1.86 12.74
C GLU A 230 -12.39 -2.33 11.56
N SER A 231 -11.96 -3.39 10.86
CA SER A 231 -12.69 -3.95 9.72
C SER A 231 -13.77 -4.95 10.15
N ILE A 232 -13.69 -5.48 11.37
CA ILE A 232 -14.64 -6.45 11.92
C ILE A 232 -15.80 -5.69 12.59
N PRO A 233 -17.06 -5.84 12.12
CA PRO A 233 -18.17 -5.00 12.57
C PRO A 233 -18.40 -4.99 14.08
N GLU A 234 -18.35 -6.15 14.75
CA GLU A 234 -18.60 -6.23 16.21
C GLU A 234 -17.50 -5.55 17.01
N LEU A 235 -16.25 -5.68 16.56
CA LEU A 235 -15.10 -5.12 17.25
C LEU A 235 -14.99 -3.62 16.98
N TYR A 236 -15.28 -3.17 15.76
CA TYR A 236 -15.37 -1.76 15.44
C TYR A 236 -16.41 -1.04 16.33
N ALA A 237 -17.62 -1.61 16.46
CA ALA A 237 -18.65 -1.06 17.33
C ALA A 237 -18.21 -1.00 18.80
N LEU A 238 -17.50 -2.03 19.27
CA LEU A 238 -16.96 -2.06 20.63
C LEU A 238 -15.87 -1.01 20.85
N LEU A 239 -14.96 -0.83 19.88
CA LEU A 239 -13.90 0.17 19.94
C LEU A 239 -14.48 1.58 20.00
N GLN A 240 -15.54 1.87 19.23
CA GLN A 240 -16.24 3.17 19.27
C GLN A 240 -16.88 3.47 20.64
N LEU A 241 -17.22 2.44 21.43
CA LEU A 241 -17.77 2.60 22.77
C LEU A 241 -16.68 2.75 23.85
N LEU A 242 -15.56 2.06 23.70
CA LEU A 242 -14.50 2.00 24.71
C LEU A 242 -13.42 3.06 24.55
N LEU A 243 -13.14 3.48 23.32
CA LEU A 243 -12.10 4.45 23.01
C LEU A 243 -12.74 5.83 22.84
N HIS A 244 -12.35 6.78 23.69
CA HIS A 244 -12.66 8.18 23.46
C HIS A 244 -11.81 8.70 22.29
N PRO A 245 -12.36 9.55 21.40
CA PRO A 245 -11.59 10.19 20.33
C PRO A 245 -10.61 11.20 20.94
N GLU A 246 -9.44 10.73 21.35
CA GLU A 246 -8.27 11.57 21.61
C GLU A 246 -7.35 11.60 20.39
N SER A 247 -6.54 12.64 20.30
CA SER A 247 -5.92 13.21 19.08
C SER A 247 -4.97 12.32 18.25
N ASP A 248 -4.79 11.04 18.58
CA ASP A 248 -3.97 10.10 17.78
C ASP A 248 -4.49 8.64 17.84
N ASP A 249 -5.58 8.37 17.10
CA ASP A 249 -6.20 7.04 16.92
C ASP A 249 -5.18 5.92 16.60
N SER A 250 -4.05 6.27 15.98
CA SER A 250 -3.06 5.29 15.52
C SER A 250 -2.23 4.66 16.63
N ALA A 251 -2.03 5.37 17.75
CA ALA A 251 -1.22 4.85 18.87
C ALA A 251 -1.95 3.76 19.66
N GLN A 252 -3.29 3.75 19.63
CA GLN A 252 -4.13 2.82 20.40
C GLN A 252 -4.27 1.45 19.72
N LEU A 253 -4.40 1.42 18.39
CA LEU A 253 -4.50 0.18 17.61
C LEU A 253 -3.25 -0.70 17.74
N SER A 254 -2.06 -0.09 17.77
CA SER A 254 -0.79 -0.81 17.89
C SER A 254 -0.68 -1.62 19.18
N GLN A 255 -1.38 -1.21 20.24
CA GLN A 255 -1.39 -1.89 21.55
C GLN A 255 -2.32 -3.10 21.58
N ILE A 256 -3.24 -3.22 20.61
CA ILE A 256 -4.14 -4.36 20.51
C ILE A 256 -3.39 -5.52 19.87
N GLU A 257 -3.15 -6.57 20.65
CA GLU A 257 -2.42 -7.77 20.23
C GLU A 257 -3.34 -8.72 19.43
N THR A 258 -3.84 -8.23 18.29
CA THR A 258 -4.80 -8.94 17.42
C THR A 258 -4.32 -10.33 17.00
N GLU A 259 -3.01 -10.50 16.77
CA GLU A 259 -2.40 -11.79 16.47
C GLU A 259 -2.57 -12.82 17.58
N LYS A 260 -2.45 -12.39 18.85
CA LYS A 260 -2.59 -13.27 20.01
C LYS A 260 -4.05 -13.65 20.23
N LEU A 261 -4.96 -12.70 20.02
CA LEU A 261 -6.40 -12.95 20.07
C LEU A 261 -6.79 -14.05 19.07
N PHE A 262 -6.40 -13.91 17.80
CA PHE A 262 -6.69 -14.94 16.80
C PHE A 262 -5.98 -16.26 17.08
N ALA A 263 -4.72 -16.24 17.52
CA ALA A 263 -4.00 -17.46 17.89
C ALA A 263 -4.74 -18.25 18.99
N GLN A 264 -5.25 -17.57 20.02
CA GLN A 264 -6.00 -18.19 21.11
C GLN A 264 -7.37 -18.72 20.67
N LEU A 265 -8.09 -17.97 19.83
CA LEU A 265 -9.38 -18.40 19.29
C LEU A 265 -9.23 -19.65 18.40
N VAL A 266 -8.22 -19.64 17.52
CA VAL A 266 -7.90 -20.78 16.64
C VAL A 266 -7.44 -21.97 17.48
N GLU A 267 -6.58 -21.79 18.48
CA GLU A 267 -6.16 -22.89 19.36
C GLU A 267 -7.36 -23.53 20.08
N THR A 268 -8.27 -22.71 20.60
CA THR A 268 -9.49 -23.20 21.28
C THR A 268 -10.37 -24.01 20.32
N GLU A 269 -10.60 -23.49 19.12
CA GLU A 269 -11.42 -24.15 18.11
C GLU A 269 -10.76 -25.44 17.57
N MET A 270 -9.45 -25.43 17.32
CA MET A 270 -8.72 -26.62 16.88
C MET A 270 -8.71 -27.72 17.96
N ASN A 271 -8.58 -27.35 19.23
CA ASN A 271 -8.70 -28.29 20.35
C ASN A 271 -10.12 -28.90 20.44
N ARG A 272 -11.16 -28.11 20.16
CA ARG A 272 -12.55 -28.60 20.07
C ARG A 272 -12.70 -29.60 18.93
N ARG A 273 -12.25 -29.27 17.72
CA ARG A 273 -12.28 -30.17 16.54
C ARG A 273 -11.50 -31.46 16.76
N MET A 274 -10.39 -31.41 17.51
CA MET A 274 -9.61 -32.60 17.87
C MET A 274 -10.38 -33.52 18.83
N LYS A 275 -11.05 -32.97 19.85
CA LYS A 275 -11.89 -33.74 20.79
C LYS A 275 -13.10 -34.39 20.09
N GLU A 276 -13.66 -33.72 19.10
CA GLU A 276 -14.78 -34.22 18.29
C GLU A 276 -14.35 -35.22 17.20
N GLY A 277 -13.04 -35.44 17.00
CA GLY A 277 -12.51 -36.36 15.99
C GLY A 277 -12.60 -35.86 14.55
N ILE A 278 -13.02 -34.60 14.34
CA ILE A 278 -13.07 -33.92 13.04
C ILE A 278 -11.65 -33.64 12.56
N TYR A 279 -10.79 -33.14 13.44
CA TYR A 279 -9.39 -32.87 13.16
C TYR A 279 -8.49 -34.01 13.67
N LYS A 280 -7.77 -34.65 12.75
CA LYS A 280 -6.88 -35.80 13.03
C LYS A 280 -5.39 -35.44 12.92
N GLY A 281 -5.06 -34.16 12.77
CA GLY A 281 -3.69 -33.71 12.67
C GLY A 281 -2.97 -33.60 14.01
N LYS A 282 -1.74 -33.07 13.99
CA LYS A 282 -0.95 -32.80 15.20
C LYS A 282 -1.58 -31.69 16.05
N LYS A 283 -1.25 -31.65 17.35
CA LYS A 283 -1.63 -30.56 18.25
C LYS A 283 -1.24 -29.21 17.64
N PHE A 284 -2.20 -28.30 17.58
CA PHE A 284 -1.98 -26.94 17.12
C PHE A 284 -1.09 -26.18 18.10
N ASN A 285 -0.05 -25.51 17.60
CA ASN A 285 0.79 -24.62 18.39
C ASN A 285 1.01 -23.32 17.60
N ALA A 286 0.76 -22.18 18.23
CA ALA A 286 0.93 -20.87 17.63
C ALA A 286 2.16 -20.13 18.17
N ILE A 287 2.81 -19.36 17.30
CA ILE A 287 3.85 -18.39 17.66
C ILE A 287 3.42 -17.03 17.11
N CYS A 288 3.48 -15.99 17.94
CA CYS A 288 3.04 -14.64 17.56
C CYS A 288 4.23 -13.72 17.37
N HIS A 289 4.19 -12.91 16.31
CA HIS A 289 5.15 -11.84 16.05
C HIS A 289 4.43 -10.54 15.69
N PHE A 290 5.03 -9.42 16.04
CA PHE A 290 4.60 -8.10 15.60
C PHE A 290 5.72 -7.38 14.88
N PHE A 291 5.51 -7.08 13.60
CA PHE A 291 6.48 -6.43 12.72
C PHE A 291 6.06 -5.01 12.36
N GLY A 292 6.90 -4.03 12.71
CA GLY A 292 6.65 -2.61 12.43
C GLY A 292 7.82 -1.71 12.83
N TYR A 293 8.06 -1.57 14.13
CA TYR A 293 9.07 -0.63 14.67
C TYR A 293 10.48 -0.86 14.12
N GLN A 294 10.90 -2.12 13.98
CA GLN A 294 12.19 -2.51 13.41
C GLN A 294 12.36 -2.08 11.94
N ALA A 295 11.27 -2.05 11.17
CA ALA A 295 11.30 -1.61 9.77
C ALA A 295 11.35 -0.08 9.66
N ARG A 296 10.67 0.65 10.55
CA ARG A 296 10.65 2.13 10.56
C ARG A 296 12.02 2.76 10.78
N GLY A 297 12.88 2.13 11.57
CA GLY A 297 14.25 2.61 11.84
C GLY A 297 15.32 2.09 10.89
N SER A 298 14.93 1.39 9.82
CA SER A 298 15.88 0.76 8.89
C SER A 298 16.54 1.77 7.94
N LEU A 299 17.72 1.42 7.43
CA LEU A 299 18.36 2.21 6.37
C LEU A 299 17.49 2.20 5.10
N PRO A 300 17.23 3.37 4.49
CA PRO A 300 16.35 3.46 3.33
C PRO A 300 16.92 2.72 2.11
N SER A 301 16.02 2.10 1.36
CA SER A 301 16.33 1.49 0.06
C SER A 301 16.87 2.51 -0.93
N LYS A 302 17.51 2.05 -2.01
CA LYS A 302 17.96 2.94 -3.08
C LYS A 302 16.78 3.74 -3.66
N PHE A 303 15.64 3.08 -3.86
CA PHE A 303 14.41 3.72 -4.32
C PHE A 303 13.94 4.83 -3.39
N ASP A 304 13.78 4.57 -2.09
CA ASP A 304 13.33 5.60 -1.14
C ASP A 304 14.35 6.73 -0.96
N CYS A 305 15.65 6.44 -1.07
CA CYS A 305 16.70 7.46 -1.10
C CYS A 305 16.53 8.40 -2.30
N ASP A 306 16.44 7.85 -3.51
CA ASP A 306 16.28 8.63 -4.73
C ASP A 306 14.94 9.38 -4.71
N TYR A 307 13.85 8.71 -4.32
CA TYR A 307 12.51 9.29 -4.26
C TYR A 307 12.44 10.47 -3.30
N ALA A 308 12.91 10.31 -2.06
CA ALA A 308 12.94 11.38 -1.08
C ALA A 308 13.83 12.55 -1.52
N TYR A 309 14.99 12.24 -2.12
CA TYR A 309 15.91 13.26 -2.62
C TYR A 309 15.27 14.10 -3.73
N VAL A 310 14.65 13.46 -4.72
CA VAL A 310 13.97 14.13 -5.84
C VAL A 310 12.79 14.96 -5.34
N LEU A 311 11.98 14.46 -4.40
CA LEU A 311 10.88 15.24 -3.81
C LEU A 311 11.38 16.51 -3.11
N GLY A 312 12.52 16.44 -2.43
CA GLY A 312 13.17 17.60 -1.82
C GLY A 312 13.55 18.67 -2.86
N HIS A 313 14.14 18.24 -3.99
CA HIS A 313 14.43 19.14 -5.12
C HIS A 313 13.17 19.73 -5.73
N ILE A 314 12.10 18.94 -5.89
CA ILE A 314 10.81 19.46 -6.37
C ILE A 314 10.26 20.53 -5.42
N CYS A 315 10.31 20.30 -4.10
CA CYS A 315 9.85 21.28 -3.11
C CYS A 315 10.59 22.61 -3.24
N TYR A 316 11.91 22.55 -3.44
CA TYR A 316 12.72 23.72 -3.71
C TYR A 316 12.23 24.50 -4.94
N HIS A 317 11.97 23.80 -6.06
CA HIS A 317 11.48 24.44 -7.28
C HIS A 317 10.04 24.94 -7.19
N ILE A 318 9.15 24.27 -6.44
CA ILE A 318 7.79 24.76 -6.12
C ILE A 318 7.89 26.12 -5.43
N LEU A 319 8.73 26.24 -4.40
CA LEU A 319 8.90 27.48 -3.66
C LEU A 319 9.52 28.61 -4.50
N ALA A 320 10.54 28.27 -5.30
CA ALA A 320 11.21 29.19 -6.22
C ALA A 320 10.28 29.69 -7.34
N ALA A 321 9.34 28.85 -7.79
CA ALA A 321 8.29 29.23 -8.74
C ALA A 321 7.20 30.12 -8.12
N GLY A 322 7.17 30.29 -6.80
CA GLY A 322 6.15 31.09 -6.12
C GLY A 322 4.92 30.31 -5.67
N LEU A 323 4.90 28.99 -5.82
CA LEU A 323 3.75 28.14 -5.53
C LEU A 323 3.58 27.87 -4.03
N ASN A 324 2.33 27.81 -3.57
CA ASN A 324 1.95 27.59 -2.17
C ASN A 324 0.74 26.65 -2.09
N GLY A 325 0.72 25.72 -1.13
CA GLY A 325 -0.37 24.75 -0.95
C GLY A 325 -0.27 23.51 -1.87
N TYR A 326 0.90 23.27 -2.46
CA TYR A 326 1.15 22.15 -3.35
C TYR A 326 1.84 21.00 -2.63
N MET A 327 1.56 19.77 -3.06
CA MET A 327 2.33 18.57 -2.77
C MET A 327 3.31 18.30 -3.91
N ALA A 328 4.56 17.97 -3.58
CA ALA A 328 5.52 17.46 -4.55
C ALA A 328 5.08 16.07 -5.04
N THR A 329 5.10 15.86 -6.36
CA THR A 329 4.64 14.62 -6.99
C THR A 329 5.65 14.12 -8.01
N ILE A 330 5.79 12.80 -8.09
CA ILE A 330 6.60 12.14 -9.12
C ILE A 330 5.77 11.01 -9.70
N THR A 331 5.72 10.97 -11.02
CA THR A 331 5.07 9.88 -11.77
C THR A 331 6.11 9.10 -12.57
N ASN A 332 5.69 7.93 -13.06
CA ASN A 332 6.50 6.98 -13.79
C ASN A 332 7.54 6.28 -12.89
N LEU A 333 7.22 6.09 -11.60
CA LEU A 333 8.14 5.57 -10.57
C LEU A 333 8.53 4.12 -10.81
N LYS A 334 7.82 3.35 -11.64
CA LYS A 334 8.21 1.98 -12.05
C LYS A 334 9.48 1.95 -12.91
N HIS A 335 9.80 3.03 -13.62
CA HIS A 335 10.96 3.10 -14.51
C HIS A 335 12.22 3.61 -13.80
N PRO A 336 13.43 3.50 -14.40
CA PRO A 336 14.64 4.11 -13.85
C PRO A 336 14.48 5.63 -13.67
N VAL A 337 15.25 6.22 -12.74
CA VAL A 337 15.11 7.62 -12.29
C VAL A 337 15.16 8.62 -13.46
N ASN A 338 15.93 8.30 -14.51
CA ASN A 338 16.04 9.13 -15.70
C ASN A 338 14.72 9.30 -16.51
N LYS A 339 13.72 8.46 -16.26
CA LYS A 339 12.38 8.49 -16.90
C LYS A 339 11.29 9.04 -15.97
N TRP A 340 11.62 9.40 -14.74
CA TRP A 340 10.66 9.99 -13.81
C TRP A 340 10.21 11.35 -14.30
N ARG A 341 8.93 11.65 -14.04
CA ARG A 341 8.31 12.94 -14.37
C ARG A 341 7.98 13.67 -13.08
N CYS A 342 8.50 14.88 -12.95
CA CYS A 342 8.39 15.68 -11.75
C CYS A 342 7.26 16.71 -11.91
N GLY A 343 6.42 16.86 -10.89
CA GLY A 343 5.34 17.82 -10.89
C GLY A 343 4.92 18.23 -9.49
N ALA A 344 3.86 19.02 -9.40
CA ALA A 344 3.23 19.41 -8.16
C ALA A 344 1.71 19.37 -8.31
N ALA A 345 1.04 18.78 -7.32
CA ALA A 345 -0.41 18.68 -7.27
C ALA A 345 -0.93 19.40 -6.01
N PRO A 346 -2.03 20.17 -6.10
CA PRO A 346 -2.72 20.70 -4.93
C PRO A 346 -3.13 19.59 -3.95
N LEU A 347 -3.09 19.87 -2.64
CA LEU A 347 -3.24 18.90 -1.53
C LEU A 347 -4.62 18.18 -1.40
N THR A 348 -5.46 18.11 -2.44
CA THR A 348 -6.90 17.83 -2.32
C THR A 348 -7.42 16.44 -2.78
N LYS A 349 -6.58 15.40 -3.07
CA LYS A 349 -7.05 14.10 -3.65
C LYS A 349 -6.22 12.83 -3.28
N ALA A 350 -6.81 11.64 -2.97
CA ALA A 350 -6.14 10.29 -2.88
C ALA A 350 -6.97 8.97 -2.66
N SER A 351 -6.73 7.86 -3.43
CA SER A 351 -6.99 6.37 -3.18
C SER A 351 -6.55 5.37 -4.33
N SER A 352 -6.72 4.01 -4.20
CA SER A 352 -5.77 2.81 -4.37
C SER A 352 -6.17 1.46 -5.13
N PHE A 353 -5.23 0.44 -5.23
CA PHE A 353 -5.27 -1.09 -5.13
C PHE A 353 -5.25 -2.16 -6.31
N LEU A 354 -4.57 -3.33 -6.06
CA LEU A 354 -4.87 -4.82 -6.26
C LEU A 354 -3.81 -5.81 -6.91
N MET A 355 -4.03 -7.15 -6.78
CA MET A 355 -3.12 -8.32 -6.46
C MET A 355 -3.01 -9.53 -7.46
N ASP A 356 -2.02 -10.46 -7.23
CA ASP A 356 -2.03 -11.96 -7.46
C ASP A 356 -0.78 -12.73 -6.85
N ASP A 357 -0.79 -14.09 -6.68
CA ASP A 357 0.14 -14.96 -5.86
C ASP A 357 1.33 -15.74 -6.55
N LEU A 358 2.54 -15.85 -5.93
CA LEU A 358 3.72 -16.70 -6.33
C LEU A 358 4.91 -16.84 -5.29
N TYR A 359 4.99 -17.83 -4.38
CA TYR A 359 6.05 -17.94 -3.32
C TYR A 359 7.52 -17.57 -3.67
N ARG A 360 8.10 -16.59 -2.95
CA ARG A 360 9.44 -15.99 -3.17
C ARG A 360 10.10 -15.60 -1.84
N ASN A 361 11.43 -15.66 -1.80
CA ASN A 361 12.25 -15.04 -0.76
C ASN A 361 13.03 -13.88 -1.41
N PRO A 362 12.72 -12.61 -1.10
CA PRO A 362 13.34 -11.46 -1.75
C PRO A 362 14.79 -11.23 -1.28
N GLY A 363 15.24 -11.93 -0.24
CA GLY A 363 16.54 -11.69 0.40
C GLY A 363 16.57 -10.36 1.19
N PRO A 364 17.73 -10.01 1.79
CA PRO A 364 17.91 -8.73 2.45
C PRO A 364 17.86 -7.56 1.47
N LEU A 365 17.48 -6.38 1.97
CA LEU A 365 17.64 -5.12 1.24
C LEU A 365 19.09 -4.98 0.77
N GLN A 366 19.31 -5.04 -0.55
CA GLN A 366 20.61 -4.84 -1.15
C GLN A 366 20.85 -3.33 -1.38
N PHE A 367 22.00 -2.83 -0.95
CA PHE A 367 22.42 -1.45 -1.21
C PHE A 367 23.35 -1.33 -2.43
N GLU A 368 23.95 -2.44 -2.87
CA GLU A 368 24.83 -2.55 -4.03
C GLU A 368 24.60 -3.91 -4.73
N GLY A 369 24.92 -3.98 -6.02
CA GLY A 369 24.84 -5.23 -6.81
C GLY A 369 23.44 -5.58 -7.32
N PRO A 370 23.28 -6.77 -7.95
CA PRO A 370 22.00 -7.23 -8.50
C PRO A 370 20.92 -7.31 -7.42
N GLY A 371 19.78 -6.64 -7.64
CA GLY A 371 18.67 -6.59 -6.67
C GLY A 371 18.52 -5.25 -5.92
N ALA A 372 19.52 -4.37 -5.95
CA ALA A 372 19.46 -3.06 -5.29
C ALA A 372 18.40 -2.12 -5.90
N ASP A 373 18.16 -2.21 -7.21
CA ASP A 373 17.20 -1.39 -7.97
C ASP A 373 15.79 -2.00 -8.11
N VAL A 374 15.50 -3.13 -7.46
CA VAL A 374 14.15 -3.72 -7.43
C VAL A 374 13.16 -2.67 -6.89
N LYS A 375 11.85 -2.81 -7.09
CA LYS A 375 10.80 -1.91 -6.54
C LYS A 375 9.67 -2.75 -5.95
N THR A 376 8.79 -2.16 -5.16
CA THR A 376 7.60 -2.86 -4.67
C THR A 376 6.74 -3.41 -5.82
N TYR A 377 6.17 -4.59 -5.59
CA TYR A 377 5.29 -5.24 -6.56
C TYR A 377 4.02 -4.43 -6.77
N THR A 378 3.45 -3.84 -5.71
CA THR A 378 2.24 -3.00 -5.80
C THR A 378 2.45 -1.85 -6.79
N LEU A 379 3.61 -1.18 -6.76
CA LEU A 379 3.94 -0.12 -7.73
C LEU A 379 4.09 -0.66 -9.18
N SER A 380 4.47 -1.92 -9.32
CA SER A 380 4.68 -2.57 -10.63
C SER A 380 3.41 -3.18 -11.23
N VAL A 381 2.41 -3.49 -10.39
CA VAL A 381 1.15 -4.17 -10.75
C VAL A 381 -0.01 -3.17 -10.95
N GLU A 382 -0.01 -2.01 -10.27
CA GLU A 382 -1.09 -0.99 -10.35
C GLU A 382 -1.38 -0.46 -11.78
N ASP A 383 -0.49 -0.63 -12.75
CA ASP A 383 -0.73 -0.28 -14.16
C ASP A 383 -1.53 -1.32 -14.97
N GLN A 384 -1.86 -2.48 -14.38
CA GLN A 384 -2.80 -3.40 -14.98
C GLN A 384 -4.20 -3.08 -14.47
N ASP A 385 -4.93 -2.27 -15.24
CA ASP A 385 -6.35 -1.94 -15.02
C ASP A 385 -7.26 -3.19 -15.12
N TYR A 386 -7.15 -4.09 -14.17
CA TYR A 386 -7.88 -5.34 -14.13
C TYR A 386 -9.37 -5.07 -13.83
N MET A 387 -9.65 -4.12 -12.93
CA MET A 387 -11.01 -3.71 -12.59
C MET A 387 -11.73 -2.96 -13.71
N GLY A 388 -11.04 -2.09 -14.46
CA GLY A 388 -11.60 -1.46 -15.65
C GLY A 388 -11.78 -2.44 -16.80
N ARG A 389 -10.89 -3.43 -16.96
CA ARG A 389 -11.10 -4.56 -17.90
C ARG A 389 -12.29 -5.43 -17.49
N ILE A 390 -12.49 -5.70 -16.20
CA ILE A 390 -13.66 -6.42 -15.68
C ILE A 390 -14.94 -5.60 -15.88
N LYS A 391 -14.94 -4.30 -15.57
CA LYS A 391 -16.09 -3.42 -15.86
C LYS A 391 -16.41 -3.37 -17.36
N LYS A 392 -15.39 -3.27 -18.21
CA LYS A 392 -15.54 -3.26 -19.66
C LYS A 392 -16.07 -4.61 -20.19
N LEU A 393 -15.63 -5.72 -19.60
CA LEU A 393 -16.17 -7.05 -19.87
C LEU A 393 -17.64 -7.15 -19.43
N GLN A 394 -17.99 -6.65 -18.24
CA GLN A 394 -19.37 -6.60 -17.74
C GLN A 394 -20.26 -5.76 -18.67
N GLU A 395 -19.79 -4.60 -19.12
CA GLU A 395 -20.48 -3.76 -20.09
C GLU A 395 -20.67 -4.46 -21.45
N TYR A 396 -19.68 -5.22 -21.91
CA TYR A 396 -19.83 -6.04 -23.13
C TYR A 396 -20.82 -7.17 -22.93
N LEU A 397 -20.85 -7.81 -21.77
CA LEU A 397 -21.81 -8.86 -21.43
C LEU A 397 -23.25 -8.31 -21.37
N ASP A 398 -23.45 -7.12 -20.80
CA ASP A 398 -24.75 -6.44 -20.78
C ASP A 398 -25.19 -5.95 -22.16
N LYS A 399 -24.23 -5.53 -23.00
CA LYS A 399 -24.48 -5.25 -24.43
C LYS A 399 -24.89 -6.52 -25.18
N VAL A 400 -24.22 -7.65 -24.96
CA VAL A 400 -24.61 -8.92 -25.58
C VAL A 400 -26.01 -9.34 -25.12
N LYS A 401 -26.32 -9.17 -23.84
CA LYS A 401 -27.65 -9.42 -23.25
C LYS A 401 -28.77 -8.58 -23.90
N SER A 402 -28.46 -7.34 -24.28
CA SER A 402 -29.41 -6.42 -24.93
C SER A 402 -29.47 -6.52 -26.46
N ILE A 403 -28.40 -7.03 -27.10
CA ILE A 403 -28.34 -7.28 -28.55
C ILE A 403 -29.19 -8.51 -28.93
N VAL A 404 -29.44 -9.45 -28.02
CA VAL A 404 -30.33 -10.58 -28.30
C VAL A 404 -31.79 -10.11 -28.39
N LYS A 405 -32.19 -9.68 -29.59
CA LYS A 405 -33.55 -9.26 -29.92
C LYS A 405 -34.55 -10.44 -29.89
N PRO A 406 -35.85 -10.17 -29.71
CA PRO A 406 -36.91 -11.17 -29.89
C PRO A 406 -36.88 -11.66 -31.34
N GLY A 407 -36.67 -12.96 -31.55
CA GLY A 407 -36.56 -13.58 -32.89
C GLY A 407 -35.36 -14.50 -33.08
N CYS A 408 -34.43 -14.56 -32.13
CA CYS A 408 -33.36 -15.55 -32.11
C CYS A 408 -33.95 -16.95 -31.82
N SER A 409 -33.51 -17.99 -32.53
CA SER A 409 -33.98 -19.36 -32.25
C SER A 409 -33.56 -19.75 -30.83
N GLN A 410 -34.44 -20.47 -30.14
CA GLN A 410 -34.22 -20.85 -28.75
C GLN A 410 -32.92 -21.65 -28.57
N ASP A 411 -32.49 -22.37 -29.61
CA ASP A 411 -31.25 -23.15 -29.65
C ASP A 411 -30.00 -22.27 -29.75
N VAL A 412 -30.04 -21.18 -30.54
CA VAL A 412 -28.92 -20.23 -30.63
C VAL A 412 -28.80 -19.43 -29.34
N LEU A 413 -29.92 -19.06 -28.71
CA LEU A 413 -29.93 -18.42 -27.39
C LEU A 413 -29.38 -19.37 -26.31
N LYS A 414 -29.79 -20.64 -26.32
CA LYS A 414 -29.24 -21.67 -25.43
C LYS A 414 -27.76 -21.91 -25.65
N ALA A 415 -27.31 -21.99 -26.89
CA ALA A 415 -25.90 -22.16 -27.23
C ALA A 415 -25.07 -20.96 -26.76
N ALA A 416 -25.51 -19.73 -27.03
CA ALA A 416 -24.83 -18.52 -26.58
C ALA A 416 -24.80 -18.40 -25.05
N LEU A 417 -25.91 -18.67 -24.37
CA LEU A 417 -25.98 -18.71 -22.90
C LEU A 417 -25.08 -19.81 -22.32
N SER A 418 -25.04 -20.99 -22.93
CA SER A 418 -24.19 -22.11 -22.50
C SER A 418 -22.70 -21.82 -22.73
N SER A 419 -22.34 -21.17 -23.84
CA SER A 419 -20.97 -20.73 -24.10
C SER A 419 -20.55 -19.60 -23.16
N MET A 420 -21.44 -18.64 -22.86
CA MET A 420 -21.16 -17.58 -21.89
C MET A 420 -21.08 -18.12 -20.46
N ALA A 421 -21.95 -19.06 -20.08
CA ALA A 421 -21.88 -19.75 -18.80
C ALA A 421 -20.56 -20.52 -18.67
N SER A 422 -20.14 -21.23 -19.73
CA SER A 422 -18.85 -21.92 -19.78
C SER A 422 -17.65 -20.97 -19.64
N VAL A 423 -17.67 -19.80 -20.29
CA VAL A 423 -16.61 -18.79 -20.13
C VAL A 423 -16.62 -18.21 -18.71
N THR A 424 -17.79 -17.98 -18.12
CA THR A 424 -17.94 -17.50 -16.74
C THR A 424 -17.46 -18.55 -15.74
N GLU A 425 -17.72 -19.82 -16.00
CA GLU A 425 -17.30 -20.96 -15.18
C GLU A 425 -15.80 -21.22 -15.31
N VAL A 426 -15.21 -21.09 -16.50
CA VAL A 426 -13.75 -21.12 -16.72
C VAL A 426 -13.06 -19.96 -15.99
N LEU A 427 -13.59 -18.74 -16.09
CA LEU A 427 -13.05 -17.58 -15.36
C LEU A 427 -13.21 -17.75 -13.84
N SER A 428 -14.32 -18.34 -13.38
CA SER A 428 -14.55 -18.68 -11.97
C SER A 428 -13.58 -19.76 -11.46
N VAL A 429 -13.23 -20.74 -12.31
CA VAL A 429 -12.23 -21.79 -12.02
C VAL A 429 -10.81 -21.20 -12.03
N MET A 430 -10.54 -20.23 -12.90
CA MET A 430 -9.26 -19.50 -12.93
C MET A 430 -9.11 -18.53 -11.75
N SER A 431 -10.20 -18.00 -11.21
CA SER A 431 -10.21 -17.12 -10.04
C SER A 431 -10.33 -17.87 -8.70
N THR A 432 -10.40 -19.20 -8.70
CA THR A 432 -10.38 -20.00 -7.47
C THR A 432 -8.97 -20.57 -7.20
N PRO A 433 -8.46 -20.50 -5.96
CA PRO A 433 -7.14 -21.06 -5.63
C PRO A 433 -7.19 -22.60 -5.77
N SER A 434 -6.42 -23.12 -6.71
CA SER A 434 -6.44 -24.55 -7.07
C SER A 434 -5.82 -25.44 -5.98
N PHE A 435 -6.55 -26.49 -5.55
CA PHE A 435 -6.04 -27.84 -5.18
C PHE A 435 -7.26 -28.74 -4.88
N GLY A 436 -7.45 -29.97 -5.37
CA GLY A 436 -6.73 -30.86 -6.30
C GLY A 436 -7.21 -32.32 -6.10
N GLY A 437 -7.27 -33.11 -7.18
CA GLY A 437 -6.99 -34.57 -7.18
C GLY A 437 -8.14 -35.59 -7.34
N ARG A 438 -8.11 -36.40 -8.43
CA ARG A 438 -7.65 -37.82 -8.47
C ARG A 438 -8.12 -38.58 -9.75
N TYR A 439 -7.16 -39.20 -10.48
CA TYR A 439 -7.09 -40.55 -11.12
C TYR A 439 -8.33 -41.14 -11.86
N GLN A 440 -8.33 -41.89 -12.98
CA GLN A 440 -7.41 -42.66 -13.88
C GLN A 440 -8.33 -43.26 -15.01
N PRO A 441 -7.97 -44.22 -15.92
CA PRO A 441 -6.73 -44.53 -16.66
C PRO A 441 -6.96 -44.68 -18.20
N LEU A 442 -5.93 -44.42 -19.00
CA LEU A 442 -5.39 -45.29 -20.08
C LEU A 442 -4.07 -44.69 -20.58
#